data_AF-D2U4K6-F1
#
_entry.id   AF-D2U4K6-F1
#
_cell.length_a   1.000
_cell.length_b   1.000
_cell.length_c   1.000
_cell.angle_alpha   90.00
_cell.angle_beta   90.00
_cell.angle_gamma   90.00
#
_symmetry.space_group_name_H-M   'P 1'
#
loop_
_entity.id
_entity.type
_entity.pdbx_description
1 polymer ?
#
loop_
_entity_poly.entity_id
_entity_poly.type
_entity_poly.pdbx_seq_one_letter_code
_entity_poly.pdbx_strand_id
1 'polypeptide(L)' 'MTRKVKVTFSGKQKLEYAKLMVEGGYSNIQVEKISGAGKSAVSRWKQQYLAELNGNT' A
#
# COMPACT_ATOMS: atom_id res chain seq x y z
N MET A 1 -23.82 8.22 1.77
CA MET A 1 -22.43 7.68 1.78
C MET A 1 -21.56 8.61 2.58
N THR A 2 -21.05 8.18 3.74
CA THR A 2 -20.00 8.90 4.47
C THR A 2 -18.71 8.82 3.65
N ARG A 3 -18.22 9.97 3.17
CA ARG A 3 -16.93 10.05 2.47
C ARG A 3 -15.83 9.64 3.44
N LYS A 4 -15.00 8.67 3.07
CA LYS A 4 -13.79 8.34 3.84
C LYS A 4 -12.92 9.60 3.93
N VAL A 5 -12.36 9.87 5.12
CA VAL A 5 -11.43 10.98 5.34
C VAL A 5 -10.22 10.80 4.41
N LYS A 6 -9.82 11.87 3.73
CA LYS A 6 -8.66 11.84 2.85
C LYS A 6 -7.39 11.78 3.72
N VAL A 7 -6.81 10.59 3.83
CA VAL A 7 -5.53 10.38 4.50
C VAL A 7 -4.41 10.53 3.48
N THR A 8 -3.44 11.40 3.77
CA THR A 8 -2.23 11.57 2.95
C THR A 8 -1.12 10.71 3.55
N PHE A 9 -0.49 9.89 2.71
CA PHE A 9 0.63 9.04 3.12
C PHE A 9 1.93 9.54 2.51
N SER A 10 3.00 9.58 3.30
CA SER A 10 4.35 9.87 2.82
C SER A 10 4.89 8.74 1.94
N GLY A 11 5.88 9.02 1.10
CA GLY A 11 6.52 7.97 0.27
C GLY A 11 7.06 6.82 1.11
N LYS A 12 7.67 7.12 2.26
CA LYS A 12 8.18 6.11 3.20
C LYS A 12 7.08 5.22 3.77
N GLN A 13 5.94 5.80 4.17
CA GLN A 13 4.81 5.01 4.67
C GLN A 13 4.28 4.05 3.60
N LYS A 14 4.13 4.52 2.36
CA LYS A 14 3.69 3.68 1.24
C LYS A 14 4.64 2.51 1.01
N LEU A 15 5.95 2.76 1.07
CA LEU A 15 6.99 1.75 0.91
C LEU A 15 6.96 0.70 2.03
N GLU A 16 6.82 1.12 3.29
CA GLU A 16 6.72 0.19 4.42
C GLU A 16 5.49 -0.72 4.29
N TYR A 17 4.34 -0.16 3.90
CA TYR A 17 3.15 -0.97 3.63
C TYR A 17 3.32 -1.92 2.44
N ALA A 18 4.03 -1.49 1.39
CA ALA A 18 4.31 -2.35 0.25
C ALA A 18 5.22 -3.54 0.62
N LYS A 19 6.25 -3.29 1.43
CA LYS A 19 7.13 -4.35 1.97
C LYS A 19 6.37 -5.33 2.85
N LEU A 20 5.48 -4.85 3.72
CA LEU A 20 4.60 -5.72 4.52
C LEU A 20 3.78 -6.68 3.63
N MET A 21 3.30 -6.22 2.48
CA MET A 21 2.50 -7.06 1.57
C MET A 21 3.32 -8.03 0.72
N VAL A 22 4.54 -7.65 0.33
CA VAL A 22 5.36 -8.44 -0.60
C VAL A 22 6.32 -9.34 0.16
N GLU A 23 7.06 -8.80 1.13
CA GLU A 23 8.04 -9.52 1.93
C GLU A 23 7.39 -10.13 3.19
N GLY A 24 6.49 -9.37 3.84
CA GLY A 24 5.84 -9.78 5.08
C GLY A 24 4.64 -10.72 4.92
N GLY A 25 4.22 -11.02 3.70
CA GLY A 25 3.08 -11.90 3.41
C GLY A 25 1.72 -11.35 3.83
N TYR A 26 1.62 -10.06 4.19
CA TYR A 26 0.34 -9.46 4.56
C TYR A 26 -0.59 -9.36 3.35
N SER A 27 -1.86 -9.69 3.56
CA SER A 27 -2.89 -9.44 2.56
C SER A 27 -3.16 -7.94 2.41
N ASN A 28 -3.60 -7.53 1.22
CA ASN A 28 -4.01 -6.13 0.97
C ASN A 28 -5.12 -5.68 1.93
N ILE A 29 -6.00 -6.59 2.38
CA ILE A 29 -7.08 -6.30 3.33
C ILE A 29 -6.52 -5.97 4.72
N GLN A 30 -5.49 -6.70 5.18
CA GLN A 30 -4.84 -6.40 6.46
C GLN A 30 -4.15 -5.04 6.41
N VAL A 31 -3.44 -4.73 5.32
CA VAL A 31 -2.79 -3.43 5.15
C VAL A 31 -3.81 -2.30 4.99
N GLU A 32 -4.96 -2.53 4.34
CA GLU A 32 -6.06 -1.57 4.32
C GLU A 32 -6.53 -1.20 5.74
N LYS A 33 -6.71 -2.22 6.60
CA LYS A 33 -7.14 -2.03 7.99
C LYS A 33 -6.09 -1.31 8.84
N ILE A 34 -4.81 -1.66 8.69
CA ILE A 34 -3.71 -1.05 9.47
C ILE A 34 -3.46 0.40 9.03
N SER A 35 -3.41 0.63 7.72
CA SER A 35 -3.07 1.95 7.16
C SER A 35 -4.24 2.92 7.15
N GLY A 36 -5.48 2.43 7.16
CA GLY A 36 -6.67 3.24 6.90
C GLY A 36 -6.78 3.73 5.45
N ALA A 37 -5.91 3.27 4.56
CA ALA A 37 -5.93 3.62 3.14
C ALA A 37 -7.11 2.95 2.41
N GLY A 38 -7.38 3.36 1.18
CA GLY A 38 -8.33 2.67 0.33
C GLY A 38 -7.69 1.45 -0.35
N LYS A 39 -8.50 0.40 -0.61
CA LYS A 39 -8.10 -0.80 -1.36
C LYS A 39 -7.27 -0.52 -2.62
N SER A 40 -7.69 0.46 -3.43
CA SER A 40 -6.99 0.82 -4.68
C SER A 40 -5.62 1.45 -4.43
N ALA A 41 -5.46 2.24 -3.37
CA ALA A 41 -4.18 2.83 -3.00
C ALA A 41 -3.20 1.74 -2.54
N VAL A 42 -3.64 0.85 -1.66
CA VAL A 42 -2.83 -0.28 -1.17
C VAL A 42 -2.38 -1.17 -2.32
N SER A 43 -3.30 -1.52 -3.23
CA SER A 43 -2.96 -2.33 -4.42
C SER A 43 -1.90 -1.65 -5.29
N ARG A 44 -1.99 -0.32 -5.49
CA ARG A 44 -1.02 0.43 -6.28
C ARG A 44 0.36 0.46 -5.63
N TRP A 45 0.45 0.63 -4.32
CA TRP A 45 1.74 0.63 -3.62
C TRP A 45 2.44 -0.73 -3.76
N LYS A 46 1.68 -1.83 -3.64
CA LYS A 46 2.20 -3.18 -3.88
C LYS A 46 2.75 -3.33 -5.30
N GLN A 47 1.97 -2.92 -6.30
CA GLN A 47 2.37 -3.02 -7.71
C GLN A 47 3.61 -2.18 -8.01
N GLN A 48 3.67 -0.95 -7.51
CA GLN A 48 4.81 -0.07 -7.69
C GLN A 48 6.08 -0.70 -7.09
N TYR A 49 6.00 -1.23 -5.87
CA TYR A 49 7.13 -1.88 -5.23
C TYR A 49 7.59 -3.14 -5.97
N LEU A 50 6.65 -3.95 -6.49
CA LEU A 50 6.99 -5.09 -7.35
C LEU A 50 7.64 -4.65 -8.67
N ALA A 51 7.22 -3.53 -9.25
CA ALA A 51 7.84 -2.98 -10.45
C ALA A 51 9.29 -2.53 -10.16
N GLU A 52 9.50 -1.80 -9.06
CA GLU A 52 10.81 -1.36 -8.59
C GLU A 52 11.76 -2.56 -8.34
N LEU A 53 11.26 -3.65 -7.73
CA LEU A 53 12.04 -4.89 -7.53
C LEU A 53 12.42 -5.57 -8.85
N ASN A 54 11.61 -5.44 -9.89
CA ASN A 54 11.88 -5.96 -11.22
C ASN A 54 12.73 -5.01 -12.09
N GLY A 55 13.18 -3.87 -11.55
CA GLY A 55 13.93 -2.86 -12.29
C GLY A 55 13.08 -2.00 -13.23
N ASN A 56 11.74 -2.10 -13.15
CA ASN A 56 10.82 -1.27 -13.92
C ASN A 56 10.43 -0.06 -13.05
N THR A 57 11.01 1.10 -13.34
CA THR A 57 10.79 2.35 -12.60
C THR A 57 10.00 3.36 -13.41
#